data_AF-A0A7J4AAB4-F1
#
_entry.id   AF-A0A7J4AAB4-F1
#
_cell.length_a   1.000
_cell.length_b   1.000
_cell.length_c   1.000
_cell.angle_alpha   90.00
_cell.angle_beta   90.00
_cell.angle_gamma   90.00
#
_symmetry.space_group_name_H-M   'P 1'
#
loop_
_entity.id
_entity.type
_entity.pdbx_description
1 polymer ?
#
loop_
_entity_poly.entity_id
_entity_poly.type
_entity_poly.pdbx_seq_one_letter_code
_entity_poly.pdbx_strand_id
1 'polypeptide(L)' 'EIVGFKGNIKHDLTKPDGVPRKLLDVSKIKQLGWEPKIGLEEGIKRVYEWYVKVFQGV' A
#
# COMPACT_ATOMS: atom_id res chain seq x y z
N GLU A 1 -7.51 1.57 9.58
CA GLU A 1 -7.03 0.88 10.81
C GLU A 1 -5.62 1.31 11.19
N ILE A 2 -4.62 1.10 10.32
CA ILE A 2 -3.19 1.42 10.54
C ILE A 2 -2.92 2.79 11.17
N VAL A 3 -3.47 3.87 10.61
CA VAL A 3 -3.23 5.25 11.09
C VAL A 3 -4.29 5.77 12.08
N GLY A 4 -5.26 4.93 12.47
CA GLY A 4 -6.32 5.33 13.39
C GLY A 4 -7.38 6.31 12.85
N PHE A 5 -7.39 6.62 11.55
CA PHE A 5 -8.38 7.55 10.95
C PHE A 5 -9.83 7.13 11.22
N LYS A 6 -10.65 8.07 11.72
CA LYS A 6 -12.07 7.87 12.07
C LYS A 6 -13.04 8.65 11.18
N GLY A 7 -12.54 9.39 10.19
CA GLY A 7 -13.38 10.13 9.25
C GLY A 7 -13.91 9.28 8.10
N ASN A 8 -14.53 9.93 7.12
CA ASN A 8 -15.08 9.28 5.92
C ASN A 8 -14.17 9.52 4.71
N ILE A 9 -13.88 8.46 3.96
CA ILE A 9 -13.24 8.57 2.65
C ILE A 9 -14.33 8.94 1.63
N LYS A 10 -14.14 10.03 0.90
CA LYS A 10 -15.05 10.48 -0.18
C LYS A 10 -14.30 10.54 -1.49
N HIS A 11 -14.93 10.04 -2.56
CA HIS A 11 -14.38 10.11 -3.92
C HIS A 11 -15.10 11.22 -4.70
N ASP A 12 -14.34 12.10 -5.34
CA ASP A 12 -14.87 13.09 -6.28
C ASP A 12 -14.96 12.46 -7.68
N LEU A 13 -16.15 11.98 -8.04
CA LEU A 13 -16.41 11.31 -9.32
C LEU A 13 -16.52 12.28 -10.52
N THR A 14 -16.33 13.59 -10.30
CA THR A 14 -16.27 14.56 -11.40
C THR A 14 -14.90 14.59 -12.09
N LYS A 15 -13.90 13.91 -11.51
CA LYS A 15 -12.53 13.86 -12.04
C LYS A 15 -12.34 12.62 -12.92
N PRO A 16 -11.52 12.71 -13.98
CA PRO A 16 -11.25 11.56 -14.83
C PRO A 16 -10.46 10.49 -14.07
N ASP A 17 -10.84 9.24 -14.26
CA ASP A 17 -10.07 8.10 -13.79
C ASP A 17 -8.83 7.83 -14.65
N GLY A 18 -7.85 7.18 -14.05
CA GLY A 18 -6.71 6.63 -14.77
C GLY A 18 -7.03 5.31 -15.48
N VAL A 19 -5.99 4.59 -15.88
CA VAL A 19 -6.14 3.23 -16.43
C VAL A 19 -6.79 2.32 -15.37
N PRO A 20 -7.93 1.65 -15.65
CA PRO A 20 -8.69 0.91 -14.64
C PRO A 20 -7.92 -0.21 -13.94
N ARG A 21 -6.92 -0.79 -14.63
CA ARG A 21 -6.14 -1.89 -14.11
C ARG A 21 -4.72 -1.88 -14.66
N LYS A 22 -3.74 -1.79 -13.76
CA LYS A 22 -2.31 -1.90 -14.06
C LYS A 22 -1.66 -2.87 -13.07
N LEU A 23 -1.23 -4.02 -13.58
CA LEU A 23 -0.57 -5.07 -12.81
C LEU A 23 0.57 -5.69 -13.62
N LEU A 24 1.49 -6.33 -12.92
CA LEU A 24 2.55 -7.13 -13.51
C LEU A 24 2.20 -8.61 -13.40
N ASP A 25 2.53 -9.37 -14.43
CA ASP A 25 2.64 -10.83 -14.32
C ASP A 25 3.98 -11.17 -13.67
N VAL A 26 3.93 -11.83 -12.51
CA VAL A 26 5.11 -12.21 -11.72
C VAL A 26 5.46 -13.70 -11.87
N SER A 27 4.84 -14.42 -12.80
CA SER A 27 5.06 -15.87 -12.98
C SER A 27 6.53 -16.20 -13.25
N LYS A 28 7.21 -15.38 -14.05
CA LYS A 28 8.64 -15.59 -14.38
C LYS A 28 9.55 -15.50 -13.15
N ILE A 29 9.36 -14.48 -12.31
CA ILE A 29 10.20 -14.31 -11.10
C ILE A 29 9.89 -15.38 -10.04
N LYS A 30 8.63 -15.85 -9.98
CA LYS A 30 8.24 -17.01 -9.16
C LYS A 30 8.91 -18.31 -9.57
N GLN A 31 9.01 -18.57 -10.88
CA GLN A 31 9.73 -19.73 -11.40
C GLN A 31 11.22 -19.72 -11.07
N LEU A 32 11.80 -18.54 -10.84
CA LEU A 32 13.18 -18.37 -10.38
C LEU A 32 13.34 -18.55 -8.85
N GLY A 33 12.28 -18.95 -8.15
CA GLY A 33 12.29 -19.24 -6.72
C GLY A 33 12.08 -18.01 -5.82
N TRP A 34 11.75 -16.86 -6.38
CA TRP A 34 11.43 -15.67 -5.59
C TRP A 34 9.92 -15.53 -5.41
N GLU A 35 9.48 -15.22 -4.20
CA GLU A 35 8.08 -14.92 -3.89
C GLU A 35 7.97 -13.69 -2.98
N PRO A 36 6.91 -12.86 -3.13
CA PRO A 36 6.65 -11.76 -2.24
C PRO A 36 6.28 -12.30 -0.85
N LYS A 37 6.96 -11.79 0.18
CA LYS A 37 6.77 -12.25 1.56
C LYS A 37 5.96 -11.28 2.43
N ILE A 38 5.80 -10.04 1.96
CA ILE A 38 5.17 -8.95 2.72
C ILE A 38 3.86 -8.59 2.03
N GLY A 39 2.75 -8.71 2.77
CA GLY A 39 1.44 -8.29 2.30
C GLY A 39 1.30 -6.76 2.25
N LEU A 40 0.30 -6.26 1.52
CA LEU A 40 0.08 -4.81 1.38
C LEU A 40 -0.14 -4.13 2.73
N GLU A 41 -1.04 -4.67 3.55
CA GLU A 41 -1.36 -4.11 4.87
C GLU A 41 -0.14 -4.08 5.80
N GLU A 42 0.58 -5.21 5.87
CA GLU A 42 1.81 -5.32 6.65
C GLU A 42 2.87 -4.32 6.20
N GLY A 43 3.06 -4.19 4.88
CA GLY A 43 3.99 -3.22 4.31
C GLY A 43 3.63 -1.77 4.68
N ILE A 44 2.35 -1.39 4.53
CA ILE A 44 1.87 -0.05 4.90
C ILE A 44 2.09 0.20 6.40
N LYS A 45 1.78 -0.79 7.25
CA LYS A 45 1.96 -0.67 8.71
C LYS A 45 3.41 -0.43 9.09
N ARG A 46 4.34 -1.24 8.56
CA ARG A 46 5.79 -1.09 8.83
C ARG A 46 6.31 0.29 8.42
N VAL A 47 5.88 0.79 7.26
CA VAL A 47 6.28 2.11 6.77
C VAL A 47 5.71 3.23 7.65
N TYR A 48 4.45 3.09 8.06
CA TYR A 48 3.82 4.07 8.95
C TYR A 48 4.50 4.12 10.33
N GLU A 49 4.80 2.97 10.93
CA GLU A 49 5.54 2.87 12.19
C GLU A 49 6.91 3.51 12.10
N TRP A 50 7.65 3.24 11.01
CA TRP A 50 8.93 3.89 10.75
C TRP A 50 8.78 5.41 10.63
N TYR A 51 7.78 5.89 9.89
CA TYR A 51 7.54 7.32 9.70
C TYR A 51 7.27 8.04 11.03
N VAL A 52 6.40 7.48 11.87
CA VAL A 52 6.08 8.04 13.19
C VAL A 52 7.33 8.13 14.07
N LYS A 53 8.13 7.05 14.11
CA LYS A 53 9.36 7.00 14.89
C LYS A 53 10.41 8.02 14.44
N VAL A 54 10.55 8.22 13.14
CA VAL A 54 11.59 9.11 12.59
C VAL A 54 11.17 10.57 12.59
N PHE A 55 9.90 10.87 12.30
CA PHE A 55 9.46 12.24 12.01
C PHE A 55 8.43 12.81 12.98
N GLN A 56 7.77 11.98 13.80
CA GLN A 56 6.77 12.45 14.77
C GLN A 56 7.23 12.34 16.23
N GLY A 57 8.47 11.92 16.47
CA GLY A 57 9.12 12.04 17.78
C GLY A 57 8.53 11.18 18.89
N VAL A 58 7.91 10.04 18.54
CA VAL A 58 7.49 9.00 19.50
C VAL A 58 8.52 7.88 19.55
#